data_AF-A0A3D9LM43-F1
#
_entry.id   AF-A0A3D9LM43-F1
#
_cell.length_a   1.000
_cell.length_b   1.000
_cell.length_c   1.000
_cell.angle_alpha   90.00
_cell.angle_beta   90.00
_cell.angle_gamma   90.00
#
_symmetry.space_group_name_H-M   'P 1'
#
loop_
_entity.id
_entity.type
_entity.pdbx_description
1 polymer ?
#
loop_
_entity_poly.entity_id
_entity_poly.type
_entity_poly.pdbx_seq_one_letter_code
_entity_poly.pdbx_strand_id
1 'polypeptide(L)' 'MNSEVKKVKAQKNAAILLIIGPLILLISYLGKTDFDKFGVNNYMISGAFIVLIIIGSIGLKNSLRKQKEQNI' A
#
# COMPACT_ATOMS: atom_id res chain seq x y z
N MET A 1 -14.38 1.72 -23.21
CA MET A 1 -13.10 1.39 -22.53
C MET A 1 -13.01 -0.12 -22.38
N ASN A 2 -11.96 -0.73 -22.94
CA ASN A 2 -11.73 -2.19 -22.93
C ASN A 2 -11.78 -2.74 -21.48
N SER A 3 -12.32 -3.94 -21.29
CA SER A 3 -12.49 -4.55 -19.97
C SER A 3 -11.14 -4.74 -19.25
N GLU A 4 -10.09 -5.04 -20.00
CA GLU A 4 -8.72 -5.18 -19.50
C GLU A 4 -8.13 -3.85 -19.01
N VAL A 5 -8.36 -2.76 -19.75
CA VAL A 5 -7.96 -1.39 -19.33
C VAL A 5 -8.56 -1.03 -17.96
N LYS A 6 -9.85 -1.35 -17.76
CA LYS A 6 -10.55 -1.11 -16.49
C LYS A 6 -9.91 -1.91 -15.35
N LYS A 7 -9.58 -3.18 -15.57
CA LYS A 7 -8.92 -4.04 -14.57
C LYS A 7 -7.55 -3.50 -14.17
N VAL A 8 -6.73 -3.10 -15.15
CA VAL A 8 -5.39 -2.57 -14.88
C VAL A 8 -5.46 -1.23 -14.12
N LYS A 9 -6.43 -0.36 -14.44
CA LYS A 9 -6.67 0.87 -13.68
C LYS A 9 -7.10 0.57 -12.23
N ALA A 10 -7.99 -0.40 -12.03
CA ALA A 10 -8.40 -0.83 -10.69
C ALA A 10 -7.23 -1.40 -9.88
N GLN A 11 -6.37 -2.22 -10.50
CA GLN A 11 -5.14 -2.73 -9.88
C GLN A 11 -4.20 -1.61 -9.45
N LYS A 12 -3.98 -0.61 -10.32
CA LYS A 12 -3.18 0.58 -9.98
C LYS A 12 -3.75 1.30 -8.77
N ASN A 13 -5.06 1.56 -8.76
CA ASN A 13 -5.71 2.27 -7.66
C ASN A 13 -5.64 1.48 -6.34
N ALA A 14 -5.87 0.17 -6.38
CA ALA A 14 -5.74 -0.69 -5.20
C ALA A 14 -4.31 -0.70 -4.66
N ALA A 15 -3.31 -0.76 -5.55
CA ALA A 15 -1.91 -0.69 -5.17
C ALA A 15 -1.55 0.65 -4.52
N ILE A 16 -2.04 1.77 -5.05
CA ILE A 16 -1.86 3.11 -4.46
C ILE A 16 -2.51 3.18 -3.08
N LEU A 17 -3.72 2.65 -2.91
CA LEU A 17 -4.42 2.61 -1.62
C LEU A 17 -3.64 1.81 -0.58
N LEU A 18 -3.09 0.66 -0.97
CA LEU A 18 -2.24 -0.20 -0.14
C LEU A 18 -0.90 0.44 0.25
N ILE A 19 -0.48 1.51 -0.44
CA ILE A 19 0.69 2.30 -0.05
C ILE A 19 0.26 3.44 0.86
N ILE A 20 -0.68 4.28 0.40
CA ILE A 20 -1.04 5.53 1.08
C ILE A 20 -1.71 5.27 2.42
N GLY A 21 -2.64 4.30 2.50
CA GLY A 21 -3.37 4.01 3.74
C GLY A 21 -2.44 3.62 4.89
N PRO A 22 -1.59 2.59 4.74
CA PRO A 22 -0.61 2.22 5.75
C PRO A 22 0.39 3.34 6.08
N LEU A 23 0.77 4.17 5.11
CA LEU A 23 1.72 5.28 5.34
C LEU A 23 1.12 6.35 6.27
N ILE A 24 -0.16 6.70 6.07
CA ILE A 24 -0.90 7.61 6.96
C ILE A 24 -0.98 7.03 8.37
N LEU A 25 -1.32 5.74 8.49
CA LEU A 25 -1.40 5.07 9.79
C LEU A 25 -0.04 5.04 10.48
N LEU A 26 1.03 4.74 9.75
CA LEU A 26 2.39 4.69 10.31
C LEU A 26 2.81 6.05 10.88
N ILE A 27 2.49 7.16 10.21
CA ILE A 27 2.68 8.52 10.74
C ILE A 27 1.89 8.73 12.05
N SER A 28 0.65 8.24 12.13
CA SER A 28 -0.14 8.29 13.37
C SER A 28 0.50 7.51 14.53
N TYR A 29 1.22 6.41 14.25
CA TYR A 29 1.91 5.64 15.29
C TYR A 29 3.17 6.36 15.83
N LEU A 30 3.80 7.24 15.05
CA LEU A 30 4.93 8.05 15.54
C LEU A 30 4.52 9.02 16.65
N GLY A 31 3.25 9.44 16.67
CA GLY A 31 2.72 10.36 17.69
C GLY A 31 2.22 9.66 18.98
N LYS A 32 2.24 8.33 19.05
CA LYS A 32 1.78 7.61 20.25
C LYS A 32 2.87 7.62 21.32
N THR A 33 2.51 7.90 22.57
CA THR A 33 3.42 7.89 23.72
C THR A 33 3.27 6.65 24.60
N ASP A 34 2.23 5.86 24.39
CA ASP A 34 1.84 4.74 25.27
C ASP A 34 2.58 3.43 24.97
N PHE A 35 3.85 3.52 24.58
CA PHE A 35 4.66 2.36 24.19
C PHE A 35 4.88 1.37 25.34
N ASP A 36 4.83 1.82 26.60
CA ASP A 36 4.94 0.93 27.76
C ASP A 36 3.77 -0.06 27.90
N LYS A 37 2.56 0.32 27.42
CA LYS A 37 1.38 -0.55 27.51
C LYS A 37 1.14 -1.38 26.25
N PHE A 38 1.52 -0.86 25.09
CA PHE A 38 1.16 -1.46 23.80
C PHE A 38 2.35 -1.64 22.85
N GLY A 39 3.58 -1.53 23.32
CA GLY A 39 4.79 -1.49 22.49
C GLY A 39 4.89 -2.65 21.50
N VAL A 40 4.76 -3.89 21.96
CA VAL A 40 4.84 -5.09 21.11
C VAL A 40 3.79 -5.06 19.99
N ASN A 41 2.54 -4.74 20.33
CA ASN A 41 1.46 -4.66 19.34
C ASN A 41 1.70 -3.52 18.34
N ASN A 42 2.16 -2.36 18.81
CA ASN A 42 2.48 -1.21 17.96
C ASN A 42 3.63 -1.52 16.98
N TYR A 43 4.66 -2.24 17.43
CA TYR A 43 5.75 -2.71 16.56
C TYR A 43 5.25 -3.70 15.51
N MET A 44 4.43 -4.68 15.90
CA MET A 44 3.86 -5.66 14.96
C MET A 44 2.96 -4.99 13.92
N ILE A 45 2.10 -4.05 14.33
CA ILE A 45 1.25 -3.27 13.42
C ILE A 45 2.10 -2.44 12.46
N SER A 46 3.15 -1.77 12.96
CA SER A 46 4.05 -0.99 12.11
C SER A 46 4.79 -1.88 11.10
N GLY A 47 5.23 -3.07 11.51
CA GLY A 47 5.80 -4.07 10.61
C GLY A 47 4.82 -4.52 9.53
N ALA A 48 3.56 -4.78 9.90
CA ALA A 48 2.51 -5.13 8.93
C ALA A 48 2.25 -4.00 7.92
N PHE A 49 2.27 -2.73 8.35
CA PHE A 49 2.14 -1.59 7.44
C PHE A 49 3.31 -1.51 6.45
N ILE A 50 4.54 -1.75 6.88
CA ILE A 50 5.70 -1.80 5.99
C ILE A 50 5.52 -2.90 4.93
N VAL A 51 5.06 -4.09 5.33
CA VAL A 51 4.78 -5.20 4.40
C VAL A 51 3.71 -4.81 3.38
N LEU A 52 2.62 -4.17 3.81
CA LEU A 52 1.56 -3.69 2.91
C LEU A 52 2.10 -2.66 1.89
N ILE A 53 2.97 -1.74 2.33
CA ILE A 53 3.61 -0.76 1.43
C ILE A 53 4.49 -1.47 0.39
N ILE A 54 5.25 -2.49 0.78
CA ILE A 54 6.09 -3.27 -0.15
C ILE A 54 5.21 -3.99 -1.19
N ILE A 55 4.17 -4.69 -0.74
CA ILE A 55 3.23 -5.40 -1.63
C ILE A 55 2.52 -4.41 -2.58
N GLY A 56 2.06 -3.28 -2.05
CA GLY A 56 1.46 -2.20 -2.85
C GLY A 56 2.44 -1.67 -3.89
N SER A 57 3.71 -1.48 -3.53
CA SER A 57 4.75 -1.00 -4.45
C SER A 57 5.02 -1.99 -5.59
N ILE A 58 5.10 -3.29 -5.29
CA ILE A 58 5.23 -4.35 -6.30
C ILE A 58 3.99 -4.39 -7.20
N GLY A 59 2.79 -4.33 -6.63
CA GLY A 59 1.53 -4.27 -7.37
C GLY A 59 1.45 -3.06 -8.30
N LEU A 60 1.90 -1.90 -7.83
CA LEU A 60 1.94 -0.67 -8.61
C LEU A 60 2.90 -0.82 -9.80
N LYS A 61 4.14 -1.28 -9.55
CA LYS A 61 5.12 -1.55 -10.61
C LYS A 61 4.56 -2.49 -11.68
N ASN A 62 3.90 -3.57 -11.27
CA ASN A 62 3.28 -4.52 -12.20
C ASN A 62 2.12 -3.90 -12.99
N SER A 63 1.27 -3.10 -12.35
CA SER A 63 0.15 -2.42 -13.02
C SER A 63 0.63 -1.39 -14.05
N LEU A 64 1.71 -0.66 -13.74
CA LEU A 64 2.32 0.31 -14.65
C LEU A 64 2.99 -0.38 -15.84
N ARG A 65 3.66 -1.53 -15.61
CA ARG A 65 4.20 -2.34 -16.70
C ARG A 65 3.10 -2.79 -17.66
N LYS A 66 1.97 -3.29 -17.14
CA LYS A 66 0.80 -3.69 -17.94
C LYS A 66 0.17 -2.51 -18.69
N GLN A 67 0.10 -1.33 -18.09
CA GLN A 67 -0.34 -0.09 -18.78
C GLN A 67 0.54 0.18 -20.01
N LYS A 68 1.87 0.16 -19.81
CA LYS A 68 2.84 0.34 -20.89
C LYS A 68 2.72 -0.72 -21.99
N GLU A 69 2.60 -2.00 -21.62
CA GLU A 69 2.45 -3.12 -22.57
C GLU A 69 1.17 -3.00 -23.42
N GLN A 70 0.11 -2.42 -22.85
CA GLN A 70 -1.19 -2.28 -23.50
C GLN A 70 -1.36 -0.93 -24.24
N ASN A 71 -0.33 -0.07 -24.28
CA ASN A 71 -0.41 1.32 -24.79
C ASN A 71 -1.54 2.15 -24.15
N ILE A 72 -1.71 2.01 -22.83
CA ILE A 72 -2.69 2.75 -22.02
C ILE A 72 -1.97 3.68 -21.05
#